data_AF-A0A920HJH3-F1
#
_entry.id   AF-A0A920HJH3-F1
#
_cell.length_a   1.000
_cell.length_b   1.000
_cell.length_c   1.000
_cell.angle_alpha   90.00
_cell.angle_beta   90.00
_cell.angle_gamma   90.00
#
_symmetry.space_group_name_H-M   'P 1'
#
loop_
_entity.id
_entity.type
_entity.pdbx_description
1 polymer ?
#
loop_
_entity_poly.entity_id
_entity_poly.type
_entity_poly.pdbx_seq_one_letter_code
_entity_poly.pdbx_strand_id
1 'polypeptide(L)' 'MNFTLIDYTAFALWIVISIAISYILVRKFKLLVEIKMFKSIAWGLILGHLLYLLWKYLFLLIV' A
#
# COMPACT_ATOMS: atom_id res chain seq x y z
N MET A 1 -21.52 -11.62 -0.56
CA MET A 1 -21.03 -10.78 0.55
C MET A 1 -21.27 -9.32 0.24
N ASN A 2 -22.02 -8.61 1.09
CA ASN A 2 -22.10 -7.15 1.02
C ASN A 2 -20.85 -6.59 1.70
N PHE A 3 -20.02 -5.86 0.95
CA PHE A 3 -18.95 -5.08 1.56
C PHE A 3 -19.59 -4.01 2.43
N THR A 4 -19.26 -4.03 3.72
CA THR A 4 -19.80 -3.06 4.68
C THR A 4 -18.99 -1.78 4.64
N LEU A 5 -19.55 -0.69 5.16
CA LEU A 5 -18.84 0.59 5.27
C LEU A 5 -17.51 0.44 6.01
N ILE A 6 -17.43 -0.51 6.95
CA ILE A 6 -16.24 -0.83 7.74
C ILE A 6 -15.13 -1.38 6.84
N ASP A 7 -15.46 -2.24 5.87
CA ASP A 7 -14.49 -2.80 4.92
C ASP A 7 -13.89 -1.71 4.03
N TYR A 8 -14.72 -0.80 3.53
CA TYR A 8 -14.25 0.34 2.73
C TYR A 8 -13.41 1.33 3.55
N THR A 9 -13.80 1.56 4.81
CA THR A 9 -13.07 2.48 5.70
C THR A 9 -11.72 1.88 6.08
N ALA A 10 -11.66 0.60 6.41
CA ALA A 10 -10.43 -0.13 6.67
C ALA A 10 -9.50 -0.11 5.45
N PHE A 11 -10.05 -0.27 4.24
CA PHE A 11 -9.27 -0.18 3.00
C PHE A 11 -8.71 1.23 2.76
N ALA A 12 -9.52 2.28 2.95
CA ALA A 12 -9.07 3.66 2.82
C ALA A 12 -7.94 3.98 3.82
N LEU A 13 -8.08 3.52 5.07
CA LEU A 13 -7.07 3.66 6.11
C LEU A 13 -5.78 2.92 5.74
N TRP A 14 -5.90 1.73 5.16
CA TRP A 14 -4.77 0.95 4.66
C TRP A 14 -3.99 1.68 3.57
N ILE A 15 -4.68 2.29 2.61
CA ILE A 15 -4.04 3.10 1.55
C ILE A 15 -3.26 4.26 2.16
N VAL A 16 -3.86 4.99 3.11
CA VAL A 16 -3.21 6.13 3.77
C VAL A 16 -1.96 5.69 4.53
N ILE A 17 -2.04 4.57 5.27
CA ILE A 17 -0.89 3.99 5.96
C ILE A 17 0.21 3.59 4.98
N SER A 18 -0.15 2.96 3.85
CA SER A 18 0.82 2.52 2.84
C SER A 18 1.53 3.72 2.18
N ILE A 19 0.80 4.81 1.91
CA ILE A 19 1.38 6.05 1.39
C ILE A 19 2.31 6.69 2.43
N ALA A 20 1.88 6.77 3.70
CA ALA A 20 2.66 7.35 4.78
C ALA A 20 3.96 6.59 5.02
N ILE A 21 3.91 5.25 5.05
CA ILE A 21 5.10 4.39 5.17
C ILE A 21 6.01 4.59 3.97
N SER A 22 5.47 4.56 2.75
CA SER A 22 6.28 4.76 1.53
C SER A 22 6.95 6.14 1.52
N TYR A 23 6.25 7.19 1.96
CA TYR A 23 6.81 8.54 2.07
C TYR A 23 7.91 8.62 3.12
N ILE A 24 7.69 8.04 4.31
CA ILE A 24 8.70 7.98 5.37
C ILE A 24 9.92 7.20 4.88
N LEU A 25 9.73 6.05 4.23
CA LEU A 25 10.82 5.24 3.70
C LEU A 25 11.63 6.04 2.68
N VAL A 26 10.97 6.67 1.70
CA VAL A 26 11.63 7.49 0.67
C VAL A 26 12.38 8.68 1.29
N ARG A 27 11.79 9.34 2.30
CA ARG A 27 12.41 10.48 2.98
C ARG A 27 13.60 10.07 3.85
N LYS A 28 13.52 8.92 4.54
CA LYS A 28 14.61 8.37 5.36
C LYS A 28 15.75 7.84 4.49
N PHE A 29 15.42 7.20 3.37
CA PHE A 29 16.37 6.70 2.38
C PHE A 29 16.68 7.75 1.31
N LYS A 30 17.07 8.97 1.71
CA LYS A 30 17.59 10.07 0.86
C LYS A 30 18.90 9.70 0.07
N LEU A 31 19.10 8.41 -0.24
CA LEU A 31 20.32 7.75 -0.68
C LEU A 31 20.33 7.33 -2.16
N LEU A 32 19.26 7.53 -2.94
CA LEU A 32 19.19 7.03 -4.33
C LEU A 32 18.70 8.10 -5.33
N VAL A 33 19.49 9.18 -5.41
CA VAL A 33 19.78 9.98 -6.63
C VAL A 33 18.73 9.86 -7.75
N GLU A 34 17.71 10.71 -7.66
CA GLU A 34 16.72 11.24 -8.62
C GLU A 34 16.06 10.31 -9.68
N ILE A 35 16.75 9.38 -10.33
CA ILE A 35 16.18 8.50 -11.37
C ILE A 35 15.76 7.14 -10.79
N LYS A 36 16.51 6.61 -9.82
CA LYS A 36 16.14 5.37 -9.11
C LYS A 36 14.98 5.57 -8.13
N MET A 37 14.79 6.80 -7.65
CA MET A 37 13.76 7.18 -6.69
C MET A 37 12.34 7.00 -7.25
N PHE A 38 12.10 7.40 -8.51
CA PHE A 38 10.81 7.19 -9.17
C PHE A 38 10.47 5.71 -9.32
N LYS A 39 11.48 4.90 -9.66
CA LYS A 39 11.35 3.45 -9.75
C LYS A 39 10.99 2.87 -8.38
N SER A 40 11.66 3.29 -7.30
CA SER A 40 11.40 2.79 -5.95
C SER A 40 10.02 3.20 -5.41
N ILE A 41 9.53 4.38 -5.76
CA ILE A 41 8.17 4.84 -5.42
C ILE A 41 7.13 4.02 -6.19
N ALA A 42 7.35 3.80 -7.48
CA ALA A 42 6.48 2.95 -8.29
C ALA A 42 6.44 1.51 -7.77
N TRP A 43 7.60 0.94 -7.38
CA TRP A 43 7.67 -0.36 -6.73
C TRP A 43 6.98 -0.36 -5.35
N GLY A 44 7.09 0.70 -4.55
CA GLY A 44 6.39 0.83 -3.28
C GLY A 44 4.86 0.89 -3.45
N LEU A 45 4.37 1.60 -4.46
CA LEU A 45 2.95 1.65 -4.81
C LEU A 45 2.45 0.30 -5.35
N ILE A 46 3.20 -0.33 -6.25
CA ILE A 46 2.87 -1.64 -6.81
C ILE A 46 2.88 -2.70 -5.72
N LEU A 47 3.89 -2.73 -4.85
CA LEU A 47 3.97 -3.66 -3.73
C LEU A 47 2.86 -3.42 -2.71
N GLY A 48 2.57 -2.16 -2.35
CA GLY A 48 1.46 -1.83 -1.45
C GLY A 48 0.11 -2.27 -2.03
N HIS A 49 -0.09 -2.08 -3.34
CA HIS A 49 -1.30 -2.53 -4.04
C HIS A 49 -1.38 -4.06 -4.17
N LEU A 50 -0.27 -4.75 -4.46
CA LEU A 50 -0.22 -6.23 -4.47
C LEU A 50 -0.51 -6.80 -3.08
N LEU A 51 0.03 -6.19 -2.03
CA LEU A 51 -0.22 -6.61 -0.66
C LEU A 51 -1.69 -6.43 -0.27
N TYR A 52 -2.34 -5.37 -0.75
CA TYR A 52 -3.78 -5.20 -0.61
C TYR A 52 -4.58 -6.29 -1.33
N LEU A 53 -4.22 -6.63 -2.58
CA LEU A 53 -4.88 -7.71 -3.31
C LEU A 53 -4.74 -9.05 -2.60
N LEU A 54 -3.55 -9.32 -2.04
CA LEU A 54 -3.29 -10.53 -1.25
C LEU A 54 -4.13 -10.56 0.03
N TRP A 55 -4.22 -9.43 0.75
CA TRP A 55 -5.06 -9.28 1.93
C TRP A 55 -6.55 -9.49 1.61
N LYS A 56 -7.04 -8.86 0.54
CA LYS A 56 -8.42 -9.02 0.06
C LYS A 56 -8.71 -10.48 -0.31
N TYR A 57 -7.77 -11.16 -0.95
CA TYR A 57 -7.89 -12.57 -1.29
C TYR A 57 -7.98 -13.45 -0.04
N LEU A 58 -7.11 -13.23 0.95
CA LEU A 58 -7.15 -13.94 2.24
C LEU A 58 -8.47 -13.67 2.98
N PHE A 59 -8.96 -12.44 2.96
CA PHE A 59 -10.23 -12.08 3.59
C PHE A 59 -11.42 -12.79 2.92
N LEU A 60 -11.47 -12.83 1.59
CA LEU A 60 -12.49 -13.56 0.82
C LEU A 60 -12.38 -15.09 0.96
N LEU A 61 -11.25 -15.61 1.42
CA LEU A 61 -11.06 -17.04 1.67
C LEU A 61 -11.53 -17.42 3.08
N ILE A 62 -11.46 -16.48 4.02
CA ILE A 62 -11.86 -16.65 5.43
C ILE A 62 -13.36 -16.39 5.64
N VAL A 63 -13.95 -15.45 4.89
CA VAL A 63 -15.37 -15.09 4.90
C VAL A 63 -16.11 -15.84 3.80
#